data_AF-A0A7V3WI29-F1
#
_entry.id   AF-A0A7V3WI29-F1
#
_cell.length_a   1.000
_cell.length_b   1.000
_cell.length_c   1.000
_cell.angle_alpha   90.00
_cell.angle_beta   90.00
_cell.angle_gamma   90.00
#
_symmetry.space_group_name_H-M   'P 1'
#
loop_
_entity.id
_entity.type
_entity.pdbx_description
1 polymer ?
#
loop_
_entity_poly.entity_id
_entity_poly.type
_entity_poly.pdbx_seq_one_letter_code
_entity_poly.pdbx_strand_id
1 'polypeptide(L)' 'NVTIFCATHDYKILEVSDRIIWIRDGKIEKVENRNYIHKN' A
#
# COMPACT_ATOMS: atom_id res chain seq x y z
N ASN A 1 5.07 1.88 20.64
CA ASN A 1 4.76 1.36 19.30
C ASN A 1 4.15 2.51 18.51
N VAL A 2 4.63 2.75 17.30
CA VAL A 2 4.23 3.91 16.47
C VAL A 2 3.68 3.39 15.15
N THR A 3 2.60 3.99 14.68
CA THR A 3 2.00 3.68 13.38
C THR A 3 2.30 4.80 12.40
N ILE A 4 2.70 4.44 11.19
CA ILE A 4 3.05 5.38 10.12
C ILE A 4 2.11 5.15 8.94
N PHE A 5 1.60 6.24 8.39
CA PHE A 5 0.82 6.26 7.15
C PHE A 5 1.51 7.14 6.12
N CYS A 6 1.55 6.66 4.88
CA CYS A 6 2.09 7.40 3.74
C CYS A 6 1.06 7.36 2.61
N ALA A 7 0.76 8.53 2.03
CA ALA A 7 -0.01 8.65 0.79
C ALA A 7 0.95 9.13 -0.30
N THR A 8 1.19 8.28 -1.29
CA THR A 8 2.22 8.52 -2.30
C THR A 8 1.89 7.79 -3.58
N HIS A 9 2.44 8.29 -4.69
CA HIS A 9 2.44 7.62 -5.98
C HIS A 9 3.81 6.99 -6.30
N ASP A 10 4.80 7.12 -5.42
CA ASP A 10 6.11 6.48 -5.59
C ASP A 10 6.04 4.98 -5.24
N TYR A 11 6.28 4.14 -6.24
CA TYR A 11 6.30 2.68 -6.09
C TYR A 11 7.32 2.19 -5.07
N LYS A 12 8.45 2.89 -4.86
CA LYS A 12 9.45 2.48 -3.87
C LYS A 12 8.89 2.49 -2.45
N ILE A 13 7.98 3.42 -2.16
CA ILE A 13 7.31 3.47 -0.86
C ILE A 13 6.28 2.35 -0.74
N LEU A 14 5.61 1.98 -1.82
CA LEU A 14 4.70 0.83 -1.84
C LEU A 14 5.48 -0.46 -1.54
N GLU A 15 6.64 -0.67 -2.18
CA GLU A 15 7.49 -1.85 -2.00
C GLU A 15 7.98 -2.07 -0.56
N VAL A 16 8.16 -1.01 0.22
CA VAL A 16 8.60 -1.10 1.64
C VAL A 16 7.44 -1.10 2.65
N SER A 17 6.21 -0.85 2.20
CA SER A 17 5.03 -0.78 3.08
C SER A 17 4.51 -2.18 3.46
N ASP A 18 4.00 -2.31 4.69
CA ASP A 18 3.40 -3.57 5.17
C ASP A 18 2.03 -3.84 4.50
N ARG A 19 1.26 -2.76 4.26
CA ARG A 19 -0.06 -2.78 3.63
C ARG A 19 -0.20 -1.58 2.70
N ILE A 20 -0.82 -1.81 1.54
CA ILE A 20 -1.14 -0.78 0.55
C ILE A 20 -2.65 -0.71 0.36
N ILE A 21 -3.19 0.52 0.32
CA ILE A 21 -4.59 0.80 0.04
C ILE A 21 -4.66 1.63 -1.23
N TRP A 22 -5.31 1.09 -2.26
CA TRP A 22 -5.54 1.76 -3.53
C TRP A 22 -6.84 2.57 -3.44
N ILE A 23 -6.77 3.87 -3.72
CA ILE A 23 -7.93 4.77 -3.68
C ILE A 23 -8.17 5.32 -5.08
N ARG A 24 -9.42 5.24 -5.55
CA ARG A 24 -9.87 5.77 -6.84
C ARG A 24 -11.27 6.34 -6.69
N ASP A 25 -11.51 7.52 -7.26
CA ASP A 25 -12.82 8.19 -7.24
C ASP A 25 -13.44 8.31 -5.83
N GLY A 26 -12.59 8.59 -4.83
CA GLY A 26 -12.99 8.74 -3.44
C GLY A 26 -13.35 7.43 -2.72
N LYS A 27 -13.09 6.27 -3.34
CA LYS A 27 -13.39 4.94 -2.81
C LYS A 27 -12.15 4.08 -2.71
N ILE A 28 -12.16 3.12 -1.79
CA ILE A 28 -11.15 2.06 -1.74
C ILE A 28 -11.41 1.12 -2.91
N GLU A 29 -10.43 1.01 -3.80
CA GLU A 29 -10.46 0.10 -4.94
C GLU A 29 -9.94 -1.29 -4.54
N LYS A 30 -8.82 -1.34 -3.80
CA LYS A 30 -8.15 -2.58 -3.39
C LYS A 30 -7.31 -2.39 -2.13
N VAL A 31 -7.13 -3.47 -1.37
CA VAL A 31 -6.15 -3.54 -0.26
C VAL A 31 -5.21 -4.71 -0.50
N GLU A 32 -3.91 -4.47 -0.41
CA GLU A 32 -2.85 -5.46 -0.57
C GLU A 32 -1.98 -5.54 0.69
N ASN A 33 -1.55 -6.75 1.05
CA ASN A 33 -0.55 -6.96 2.10
C ASN A 33 0.77 -7.37 1.43
N ARG A 34 1.91 -6.99 2.03
CA ARG A 34 3.26 -7.25 1.51
C ARG A 34 3.49 -8.68 1.01
N ASN A 35 2.97 -9.68 1.71
CA ASN A 35 3.10 -11.10 1.36
C ASN A 35 2.47 -11.49 0.00
N TYR A 36 1.57 -10.68 -0.54
CA TYR A 36 0.92 -10.91 -1.82
C TYR A 36 1.74 -10.36 -3.00
N ILE A 37 2.59 -9.35 -2.77
CA ILE A 37 3.32 -8.61 -3.82
C ILE A 37 4.57 -9.38 -4.27
N HIS A 38 5.19 -10.16 -3.39
CA HIS A 38 6.44 -10.86 -3.66
C HIS A 38 6.28 -12.33 -4.13
N LYS A 39 5.08 -12.70 -4.60
CA LYS A 39 4.77 -14.08 -5.02
C LYS A 39 4.92 -14.36 -6.53
N ASN A 40 5.54 -13.45 -7.30
CA ASN A 40 5.85 -13.64 -8.72
C ASN A 40 7.33 -13.37 -8.99
#